data_AF-A0A9P8M895-F1
#
_entry.id   AF-A0A9P8M895-F1
#
_cell.length_a   1.000
_cell.length_b   1.000
_cell.length_c   1.000
_cell.angle_alpha   90.00
_cell.angle_beta   90.00
_cell.angle_gamma   90.00
#
_symmetry.space_group_name_H-M   'P 1'
#
loop_
_entity.id
_entity.type
_entity.pdbx_description
1 polymer ?
#
loop_
_entity_poly.entity_id
_entity_poly.type
_entity_poly.pdbx_seq_one_letter_code
_entity_poly.pdbx_strand_id
1 'polypeptide(L)'
;MRLSLSPLLLALSSLPFSRSALCVLSWNISYVPPEGLRDISFPINLSRAPHVAGYHFAQRVKFYGQTSVAYAALQPRQDTSSGATVLRGVFTSFINGTTTTDPNCSEGVDDGPGVSCAHDFSGSHADTWDLIMTNTAGTTWAGKAVNYKNGTAFHIGTWTLPQGTGGIQGSQVGFMDYFPWNTNFSMTCADLPPTECTFSPPTTGSSWNGYAVGSISGSVERCENNVDQGPSLNGGWRFAIF
;
A
#
# COMPACT_ATOMS: atom_id res chain seq x y z
N MET A 1 -28.69 20.37 -45.82
CA MET A 1 -27.70 20.40 -44.73
C MET A 1 -28.10 19.33 -43.72
N ARG A 2 -27.52 18.12 -43.80
CA ARG A 2 -27.82 17.01 -42.88
C ARG A 2 -26.63 16.89 -41.93
N LEU A 3 -26.87 17.18 -40.65
CA LEU A 3 -25.88 17.06 -39.59
C LEU A 3 -25.65 15.57 -39.29
N SER A 4 -24.44 15.10 -39.55
CA SER A 4 -23.94 13.78 -39.15
C SER A 4 -23.61 13.81 -37.66
N LEU A 5 -24.40 13.11 -36.84
CA LEU A 5 -24.06 12.80 -35.45
C LEU A 5 -23.00 11.70 -35.44
N SER A 6 -21.75 12.08 -35.17
CA SER A 6 -20.68 11.13 -34.84
C SER A 6 -20.97 10.47 -33.49
N PRO A 7 -20.89 9.14 -33.37
CA PRO A 7 -21.00 8.48 -32.07
C PRO A 7 -19.73 8.77 -31.27
N LEU A 8 -19.90 9.40 -30.11
CA LEU A 8 -18.87 9.58 -29.11
C LEU A 8 -18.45 8.20 -28.60
N LEU A 9 -17.28 7.70 -29.03
CA LEU A 9 -16.68 6.53 -28.41
C LEU A 9 -16.35 6.88 -26.95
N LEU A 10 -17.10 6.31 -26.01
CA LEU A 10 -16.70 6.22 -24.61
C LEU A 10 -15.49 5.29 -24.53
N ALA A 11 -14.29 5.86 -24.57
CA ALA A 11 -13.10 5.15 -24.15
C ALA A 11 -13.23 4.90 -22.64
N LEU A 12 -13.54 3.66 -22.26
CA LEU A 12 -13.31 3.21 -20.89
C LEU A 12 -11.81 3.33 -20.65
N SER A 13 -11.41 4.36 -19.92
CA SER A 13 -10.06 4.47 -19.37
C SER A 13 -9.89 3.40 -18.30
N SER A 14 -9.59 2.17 -18.73
CA SER A 14 -8.85 1.24 -17.88
C SER A 14 -7.49 1.88 -17.67
N LEU A 15 -7.32 2.61 -16.55
CA LEU A 15 -6.01 3.07 -16.12
C LEU A 15 -5.08 1.86 -16.13
N PRO A 16 -4.00 1.88 -16.92
CA PRO A 16 -3.05 0.78 -16.95
C PRO A 16 -2.28 0.81 -15.63
N PHE A 17 -2.78 0.12 -14.62
CA PHE A 17 -1.90 -0.32 -13.55
C PHE A 17 -0.90 -1.29 -14.18
N SER A 18 0.39 -1.09 -13.89
CA SER A 18 1.56 -1.91 -14.25
C SER A 18 2.46 -1.42 -15.42
N ARG A 19 2.94 -0.18 -15.35
CA ARG A 19 4.26 0.17 -15.95
C ARG A 19 5.27 0.82 -14.99
N SER A 20 4.92 0.96 -13.71
CA SER A 20 5.70 1.73 -12.74
C SER A 20 5.85 1.07 -11.38
N ALA A 21 5.67 -0.25 -11.21
CA ALA A 21 6.18 -0.89 -10.00
C ALA A 21 7.65 -1.28 -10.24
N LEU A 22 8.54 -0.97 -9.30
CA LEU A 22 9.92 -1.46 -9.34
C LEU A 22 9.96 -2.94 -8.96
N CYS A 23 9.22 -3.29 -7.90
CA CYS A 23 9.04 -4.65 -7.44
C CYS A 23 7.58 -4.91 -7.11
N VAL A 24 7.14 -6.15 -7.28
CA VAL A 24 5.81 -6.61 -6.92
C VAL A 24 5.93 -7.71 -5.88
N LEU A 25 4.98 -7.74 -4.95
CA LEU A 25 4.85 -8.81 -3.97
C LEU A 25 3.49 -9.46 -4.14
N SER A 26 3.42 -10.78 -4.09
CA SER A 26 2.16 -11.50 -3.94
C SER A 26 2.05 -11.97 -2.50
N TRP A 27 0.89 -11.77 -1.88
CA TRP A 27 0.61 -12.28 -0.55
C TRP A 27 -0.70 -13.08 -0.53
N ASN A 28 -0.79 -14.02 0.40
CA ASN A 28 -2.00 -14.79 0.65
C ASN A 28 -2.23 -15.04 2.14
N ILE A 29 -3.50 -15.09 2.52
CA ILE A 29 -4.04 -15.59 3.77
C ILE A 29 -4.96 -16.76 3.43
N SER A 30 -4.72 -17.91 4.07
CA SER A 30 -5.64 -19.05 4.04
C SER A 30 -6.86 -18.78 4.93
N TYR A 31 -7.89 -19.62 4.83
CA TYR A 31 -8.92 -19.67 5.88
C TYR A 31 -9.76 -18.38 6.01
N VAL A 32 -10.01 -17.73 4.87
CA VAL A 32 -10.76 -16.48 4.78
C VAL A 32 -12.26 -16.75 4.86
N PRO A 33 -13.01 -16.06 5.75
CA PRO A 33 -14.46 -16.19 5.81
C PRO A 33 -15.12 -15.80 4.48
N PRO A 34 -16.31 -16.35 4.15
CA PRO A 34 -17.05 -15.98 2.93
C PRO A 34 -17.35 -14.49 2.81
N GLU A 35 -17.55 -13.80 3.94
CA GLU A 35 -17.74 -12.36 4.03
C GLU A 35 -16.43 -11.55 3.90
N GLY A 36 -15.27 -12.20 3.96
CA GLY A 36 -13.93 -11.59 3.93
C GLY A 36 -13.36 -11.28 5.32
N LEU A 37 -12.05 -11.00 5.35
CA LEU A 37 -11.36 -10.60 6.57
C LEU A 37 -11.84 -9.23 7.04
N ARG A 38 -11.85 -9.02 8.37
CA ARG A 38 -12.19 -7.75 9.02
C ARG A 38 -10.96 -6.97 9.49
N ASP A 39 -9.80 -7.60 9.42
CA ASP A 39 -8.52 -6.98 9.71
C ASP A 39 -7.40 -7.66 8.93
N ILE A 40 -6.34 -6.91 8.67
CA ILE A 40 -5.07 -7.45 8.18
C ILE A 40 -3.94 -6.53 8.62
N SER A 41 -2.81 -7.12 8.98
CA SER A 41 -1.57 -6.42 9.33
C SER A 41 -0.47 -6.81 8.35
N PHE A 42 0.28 -5.81 7.88
CA PHE A 42 1.43 -5.98 7.00
C PHE A 42 2.70 -5.40 7.66
N PRO A 43 3.57 -6.26 8.21
CA PRO A 43 4.84 -5.80 8.78
C PRO A 43 5.83 -5.44 7.65
N ILE A 44 6.37 -4.22 7.70
CA ILE A 44 7.38 -3.72 6.76
C ILE A 44 8.55 -3.13 7.54
N ASN A 45 9.76 -3.47 7.13
CA ASN A 45 11.01 -2.87 7.63
C ASN A 45 11.69 -2.09 6.51
N LEU A 46 12.21 -0.91 6.81
CA LEU A 46 12.79 0.03 5.84
C LEU A 46 14.27 0.35 6.16
N SER A 47 15.01 -0.57 6.77
CA SER A 47 16.27 -0.31 7.48
C SER A 47 17.34 0.50 6.74
N ARG A 48 17.35 0.51 5.40
CA ARG A 48 18.28 1.35 4.61
C ARG A 48 17.59 2.26 3.62
N ALA A 49 16.30 2.53 3.80
CA ALA A 49 15.59 3.46 2.97
C ALA A 49 16.14 4.89 3.15
N PRO A 50 16.19 5.69 2.07
CA PRO A 50 16.78 7.01 2.12
C PRO A 50 15.91 7.97 2.93
N HIS A 51 16.53 8.94 3.61
CA HIS A 51 15.84 9.97 4.39
C HIS A 51 15.35 11.12 3.49
N VAL A 52 14.65 10.76 2.42
CA VAL A 52 14.02 11.68 1.46
C VAL A 52 12.76 11.03 0.89
N ALA A 53 11.85 11.85 0.36
CA ALA A 53 10.69 11.36 -0.36
C ALA A 53 11.10 10.67 -1.68
N GLY A 54 10.43 9.58 -2.04
CA GLY A 54 10.56 8.96 -3.36
C GLY A 54 10.09 7.52 -3.39
N TYR A 55 10.51 6.70 -2.42
CA TYR A 55 10.02 5.34 -2.32
C TYR A 55 8.62 5.25 -1.71
N HIS A 56 7.84 4.29 -2.21
CA HIS A 56 6.52 3.93 -1.71
C HIS A 56 6.45 2.41 -1.57
N PHE A 57 6.33 1.95 -0.32
CA PHE A 57 6.31 0.53 0.04
C PHE A 57 4.89 0.15 0.46
N ALA A 58 4.14 -0.48 -0.45
CA ALA A 58 2.70 -0.65 -0.31
C ALA A 58 2.24 -2.11 -0.32
N GLN A 59 1.16 -2.37 0.40
CA GLN A 59 0.41 -3.62 0.35
C GLN A 59 -1.02 -3.32 -0.04
N ARG A 60 -1.46 -3.83 -1.19
CA ARG A 60 -2.84 -3.67 -1.64
C ARG A 60 -3.73 -4.75 -1.05
N VAL A 61 -5.00 -4.42 -0.91
CA VAL A 61 -6.09 -5.33 -0.60
C VAL A 61 -7.23 -5.13 -1.60
N LYS A 62 -8.01 -6.18 -1.80
CA LYS A 62 -9.25 -6.13 -2.56
C LYS A 62 -10.40 -6.50 -1.64
N PHE A 63 -11.56 -5.89 -1.84
CA PHE A 63 -12.77 -6.17 -1.07
C PHE A 63 -13.76 -6.98 -1.90
N TYR A 64 -14.52 -7.86 -1.24
CA TYR A 64 -15.65 -8.50 -1.90
C TYR A 64 -16.70 -7.46 -2.35
N GLY A 65 -17.26 -7.66 -3.54
CA GLY A 65 -18.20 -6.71 -4.16
C GLY A 65 -17.54 -5.50 -4.83
N GLN A 66 -16.20 -5.41 -4.85
CA GLN A 66 -15.48 -4.29 -5.44
C GLN A 66 -14.49 -4.72 -6.52
N THR A 67 -14.32 -3.87 -7.54
CA THR A 67 -13.38 -4.09 -8.64
C THR A 67 -12.02 -3.43 -8.39
N SER A 68 -12.04 -2.23 -7.82
CA SER A 68 -10.86 -1.47 -7.39
C SER A 68 -10.26 -2.00 -6.08
N VAL A 69 -9.06 -1.50 -5.76
CA VAL A 69 -8.28 -1.89 -4.58
C VAL A 69 -8.20 -0.76 -3.56
N ALA A 70 -7.74 -1.10 -2.36
CA ALA A 70 -7.19 -0.15 -1.41
C ALA A 70 -5.74 -0.56 -1.09
N TYR A 71 -4.97 0.30 -0.45
CA TYR A 71 -3.67 -0.07 0.10
C TYR A 71 -3.35 0.67 1.40
N ALA A 72 -2.42 0.08 2.16
CA ALA A 72 -1.64 0.78 3.15
C ALA A 72 -0.16 0.81 2.70
N ALA A 73 0.54 1.90 3.00
CA ALA A 73 1.94 2.05 2.63
C ALA A 73 2.75 2.85 3.64
N LEU A 74 4.07 2.70 3.55
CA LEU A 74 5.04 3.60 4.17
C LEU A 74 5.85 4.32 3.10
N GLN A 75 6.19 5.57 3.36
CA GLN A 75 7.13 6.35 2.57
C GLN A 75 8.16 7.00 3.51
N PRO A 76 9.46 6.84 3.26
CA PRO A 76 10.48 7.65 3.89
C PRO A 76 10.26 9.13 3.57
N ARG A 77 10.62 9.99 4.52
CA ARG A 77 10.55 11.44 4.37
C ARG A 77 11.88 12.07 4.75
N GLN A 78 12.03 13.34 4.39
CA GLN A 78 13.14 14.14 4.87
C GLN A 78 13.07 14.27 6.38
N ASP A 79 14.23 14.13 7.03
CA ASP A 79 14.36 14.41 8.46
C ASP A 79 13.90 15.84 8.77
N THR A 80 13.33 16.00 9.96
CA THR A 80 13.01 17.34 10.47
C THR A 80 14.27 18.20 10.61
N SER A 81 14.09 19.52 10.72
CA SER A 81 15.22 20.44 10.97
C SER A 81 15.98 20.17 12.27
N SER A 82 15.37 19.45 13.22
CA SER A 82 16.02 18.99 14.45
C SER A 82 16.72 17.63 14.31
N GLY A 83 16.71 17.02 13.13
CA GLY A 83 17.34 15.73 12.84
C GLY A 83 16.50 14.50 13.18
N ALA A 84 15.23 14.66 13.56
CA ALA A 84 14.35 13.52 13.79
C ALA A 84 13.90 12.87 12.47
N THR A 85 13.99 11.54 12.41
CA THR A 85 13.52 10.72 11.29
C THR A 85 12.02 10.73 11.17
N VAL A 86 11.53 10.85 9.93
CA VAL A 86 10.11 10.96 9.61
C VAL A 86 9.71 9.88 8.61
N LEU A 87 8.61 9.20 8.93
CA LEU A 87 7.89 8.32 8.03
C LEU A 87 6.54 8.93 7.69
N ARG A 88 6.07 8.68 6.48
CA ARG A 88 4.68 8.93 6.09
C ARG A 88 3.95 7.60 6.00
N GLY A 89 2.89 7.45 6.79
CA GLY A 89 1.88 6.43 6.54
C GLY A 89 0.93 6.91 5.46
N VAL A 90 0.56 6.02 4.53
CA VAL A 90 -0.47 6.29 3.51
C VAL A 90 -1.52 5.21 3.59
N PHE A 91 -2.79 5.62 3.50
CA PHE A 91 -3.92 4.71 3.54
C PHE A 91 -4.98 5.16 2.54
N THR A 92 -5.14 4.40 1.45
CA THR A 92 -5.84 4.88 0.25
C THR A 92 -6.83 3.84 -0.25
N SER A 93 -8.02 4.27 -0.63
CA SER A 93 -9.03 3.48 -1.33
C SER A 93 -9.28 4.08 -2.72
N PHE A 94 -9.18 3.27 -3.78
CA PHE A 94 -9.56 3.63 -5.15
C PHE A 94 -11.00 3.24 -5.48
N ILE A 95 -11.78 2.86 -4.46
CA ILE A 95 -13.15 2.37 -4.63
C ILE A 95 -14.08 3.58 -4.77
N ASN A 96 -14.82 3.62 -5.87
CA ASN A 96 -15.78 4.69 -6.12
C ASN A 96 -16.87 4.74 -5.05
N GLY A 97 -17.24 5.94 -4.62
CA GLY A 97 -18.19 6.17 -3.52
C GLY A 97 -17.60 5.94 -2.13
N THR A 98 -16.28 5.76 -2.00
CA THR A 98 -15.61 5.86 -0.70
C THR A 98 -15.74 7.30 -0.17
N THR A 99 -16.05 7.45 1.12
CA THR A 99 -16.19 8.74 1.79
C THR A 99 -15.33 8.80 3.04
N THR A 100 -15.08 10.00 3.55
CA THR A 100 -14.34 10.21 4.79
C THR A 100 -14.77 11.50 5.50
N THR A 101 -14.54 11.54 6.81
CA THR A 101 -14.61 12.76 7.63
C THR A 101 -13.30 12.97 8.41
N ASP A 102 -12.29 12.15 8.12
CA ASP A 102 -11.03 12.12 8.83
C ASP A 102 -10.12 13.25 8.32
N PRO A 103 -9.52 14.07 9.21
CA PRO A 103 -8.73 15.23 8.81
C PRO A 103 -7.42 14.87 8.09
N ASN A 104 -6.95 13.63 8.21
CA ASN A 104 -5.77 13.17 7.46
C ASN A 104 -6.10 12.78 6.01
N CYS A 105 -7.38 12.80 5.63
CA CYS A 105 -7.88 12.26 4.37
C CYS A 105 -8.49 13.34 3.48
N SER A 106 -8.41 13.09 2.17
CA SER A 106 -9.06 13.90 1.13
C SER A 106 -9.77 13.00 0.12
N GLU A 107 -10.88 13.49 -0.42
CA GLU A 107 -11.56 12.83 -1.54
C GLU A 107 -10.73 12.90 -2.82
N GLY A 108 -10.80 11.84 -3.61
CA GLY A 108 -10.07 11.68 -4.86
C GLY A 108 -8.70 11.02 -4.69
N VAL A 109 -8.28 10.28 -5.72
CA VAL A 109 -6.97 9.65 -5.82
C VAL A 109 -6.50 9.70 -7.27
N ASP A 110 -5.36 10.33 -7.54
CA ASP A 110 -4.77 10.45 -8.88
C ASP A 110 -5.78 10.93 -9.96
N ASP A 111 -6.50 12.01 -9.65
CA ASP A 111 -7.61 12.58 -10.45
C ASP A 111 -8.83 11.63 -10.65
N GLY A 112 -8.82 10.47 -10.00
CA GLY A 112 -9.87 9.46 -10.01
C GLY A 112 -10.68 9.39 -8.71
N PRO A 113 -11.68 8.49 -8.66
CA PRO A 113 -12.53 8.33 -7.50
C PRO A 113 -11.81 7.62 -6.35
N GLY A 114 -12.20 7.94 -5.12
CA GLY A 114 -11.67 7.29 -3.93
C GLY A 114 -11.41 8.25 -2.77
N VAL A 115 -10.63 7.80 -1.80
CA VAL A 115 -10.14 8.60 -0.68
C VAL A 115 -8.67 8.26 -0.46
N SER A 116 -7.85 9.30 -0.31
CA SER A 116 -6.43 9.18 0.05
C SER A 116 -6.21 9.79 1.43
N CYS A 117 -5.50 9.07 2.30
CA CYS A 117 -5.09 9.55 3.61
C CYS A 117 -3.58 9.51 3.75
N ALA A 118 -3.01 10.50 4.42
CA ALA A 118 -1.59 10.51 4.74
C ALA A 118 -1.32 11.16 6.09
N HIS A 119 -0.36 10.60 6.83
CA HIS A 119 0.08 11.14 8.11
C HIS A 119 1.59 11.00 8.27
N ASP A 120 2.27 12.10 8.53
CA ASP A 120 3.70 12.12 8.87
C ASP A 120 3.88 11.92 10.37
N PHE A 121 4.77 10.99 10.75
CA PHE A 121 5.08 10.69 12.14
C PHE A 121 6.57 10.44 12.33
N SER A 122 7.07 10.68 13.54
CA SER A 122 8.46 10.38 13.88
C SER A 122 8.61 8.88 14.15
N GLY A 123 9.56 8.25 13.46
CA GLY A 123 9.81 6.82 13.54
C GLY A 123 11.12 6.41 12.90
N SER A 124 11.75 5.37 13.45
CA SER A 124 13.00 4.84 12.90
C SER A 124 12.73 4.01 11.64
N HIS A 125 13.54 4.20 10.60
CA HIS A 125 13.57 3.34 9.41
C HIS A 125 14.08 1.92 9.75
N ALA A 126 14.90 1.77 10.79
CA ALA A 126 15.44 0.48 11.21
C ALA A 126 14.40 -0.41 11.93
N ASP A 127 13.32 0.17 12.43
CA ASP A 127 12.25 -0.58 13.08
C ASP A 127 11.30 -1.22 12.06
N THR A 128 10.67 -2.32 12.47
CA THR A 128 9.53 -2.89 11.73
C THR A 128 8.26 -2.18 12.15
N TRP A 129 7.48 -1.78 11.16
CA TRP A 129 6.19 -1.13 11.32
C TRP A 129 5.09 -2.00 10.71
N ASP A 130 4.09 -2.31 11.52
CA ASP A 130 2.88 -2.99 11.10
C ASP A 130 1.90 -1.97 10.52
N LEU A 131 1.59 -2.12 9.24
CA LEU A 131 0.49 -1.41 8.60
C LEU A 131 -0.80 -2.20 8.82
N ILE A 132 -1.65 -1.71 9.71
CA ILE A 132 -2.86 -2.39 10.14
C ILE A 132 -4.07 -1.72 9.50
N MET A 133 -4.89 -2.53 8.81
CA MET A 133 -6.21 -2.16 8.33
C MET A 133 -7.26 -2.87 9.17
N THR A 134 -8.22 -2.14 9.73
CA THR A 134 -9.26 -2.73 10.59
C THR A 134 -10.63 -2.18 10.25
N ASN A 135 -11.61 -3.07 10.09
CA ASN A 135 -13.02 -2.73 9.99
C ASN A 135 -13.56 -2.30 11.36
N THR A 136 -13.92 -1.04 11.51
CA THR A 136 -14.35 -0.47 12.80
C THR A 136 -15.86 -0.55 13.00
N ALA A 137 -16.63 -0.34 11.94
CA ALA A 137 -18.09 -0.47 11.94
C ALA A 137 -18.64 -0.52 10.52
N GLY A 138 -19.57 -1.45 10.22
CA GLY A 138 -20.17 -1.57 8.89
C GLY A 138 -19.11 -1.70 7.80
N THR A 139 -19.06 -0.75 6.88
CA THR A 139 -18.06 -0.66 5.79
C THR A 139 -16.97 0.38 6.06
N THR A 140 -16.80 0.81 7.32
CA THR A 140 -15.78 1.78 7.74
C THR A 140 -14.49 1.07 8.13
N TRP A 141 -13.38 1.58 7.63
CA TRP A 141 -12.04 1.03 7.82
C TRP A 141 -11.09 2.11 8.31
N ALA A 142 -10.26 1.75 9.29
CA ALA A 142 -9.17 2.59 9.80
C ALA A 142 -7.82 1.97 9.45
N GLY A 143 -6.87 2.81 9.06
CA GLY A 143 -5.48 2.47 8.79
C GLY A 143 -4.56 3.04 9.88
N LYS A 144 -3.62 2.22 10.36
CA LYS A 144 -2.62 2.62 11.37
C LYS A 144 -1.23 2.09 11.03
N ALA A 145 -0.21 2.80 11.47
CA ALA A 145 1.16 2.29 11.54
C ALA A 145 1.51 2.00 13.01
N VAL A 146 1.93 0.78 13.33
CA VAL A 146 2.29 0.37 14.69
C VAL A 146 3.72 -0.13 14.72
N ASN A 147 4.55 0.44 15.59
CA ASN A 147 5.91 -0.04 15.78
C ASN A 147 5.88 -1.43 16.45
N TYR A 148 6.41 -2.44 15.77
CA TYR A 148 6.34 -3.83 16.23
C TYR A 148 7.04 -4.04 17.59
N LYS A 149 8.12 -3.29 17.85
CA LYS A 149 8.97 -3.48 19.04
C LYS A 149 8.36 -2.87 20.30
N ASN A 150 7.80 -1.67 20.20
CA ASN A 150 7.36 -0.89 21.37
C ASN A 150 5.86 -0.58 21.41
N GLY A 151 5.09 -0.97 20.38
CA GLY A 151 3.65 -0.79 20.32
C GLY A 151 3.17 0.65 20.07
N THR A 152 4.09 1.60 19.81
CA THR A 152 3.72 2.98 19.45
C THR A 152 2.88 2.95 18.18
N ALA A 153 1.70 3.56 18.22
CA ALA A 153 0.73 3.52 17.14
C ALA A 153 0.40 4.93 16.64
N PHE A 154 0.37 5.09 15.33
CA PHE A 154 -0.04 6.31 14.65
C PHE A 154 -1.26 6.04 13.78
N HIS A 155 -2.27 6.90 13.94
CA HIS A 155 -3.45 6.88 13.09
C HIS A 155 -3.13 7.51 11.74
N ILE A 156 -3.34 6.76 10.65
CA ILE A 156 -3.09 7.26 9.30
C ILE A 156 -4.36 7.90 8.75
N GLY A 157 -5.50 7.23 8.88
CA GLY A 157 -6.77 7.74 8.39
C GLY A 157 -7.92 6.74 8.52
N THR A 158 -9.13 7.22 8.25
CA THR A 158 -10.37 6.45 8.26
C THR A 158 -11.17 6.76 7.01
N TRP A 159 -11.74 5.75 6.37
CA TRP A 159 -12.71 5.95 5.30
C TRP A 159 -13.82 4.88 5.34
N THR A 160 -14.94 5.19 4.72
CA THR A 160 -16.13 4.32 4.64
C THR A 160 -16.37 3.94 3.18
N LEU A 161 -16.38 2.63 2.91
CA LEU A 161 -16.69 2.10 1.58
C LEU A 161 -18.20 2.13 1.32
N PRO A 162 -18.64 2.09 0.05
CA PRO A 162 -20.04 1.99 -0.31
C PRO A 162 -20.72 0.79 0.35
N GLN A 163 -22.03 0.92 0.61
CA GLN A 163 -22.85 -0.17 1.10
C GLN A 163 -22.79 -1.39 0.16
N GLY A 164 -22.83 -2.59 0.75
CA GLY A 164 -22.71 -3.85 0.00
C GLY A 164 -21.26 -4.31 -0.21
N THR A 165 -20.28 -3.51 0.20
CA THR A 165 -18.87 -3.95 0.23
C THR A 165 -18.66 -4.96 1.36
N GLY A 166 -18.06 -6.10 1.03
CA GLY A 166 -17.63 -7.09 2.01
C GLY A 166 -16.27 -6.78 2.64
N GLY A 167 -15.70 -7.76 3.34
CA GLY A 167 -14.37 -7.73 3.91
C GLY A 167 -13.26 -7.91 2.87
N ILE A 168 -12.02 -7.95 3.39
CA ILE A 168 -10.80 -8.11 2.58
C ILE A 168 -10.72 -9.54 2.05
N GLN A 169 -10.38 -9.66 0.77
CA GLN A 169 -10.08 -10.95 0.13
C GLN A 169 -8.75 -11.51 0.58
N GLY A 170 -8.60 -12.83 0.49
CA GLY A 170 -7.43 -13.56 0.97
C GLY A 170 -6.14 -13.39 0.21
N SER A 171 -6.12 -12.68 -0.91
CA SER A 171 -4.89 -12.48 -1.66
C SER A 171 -4.93 -11.18 -2.45
N GLN A 172 -3.77 -10.56 -2.53
CA GLN A 172 -3.53 -9.44 -3.41
C GLN A 172 -2.01 -9.28 -3.60
N VAL A 173 -1.66 -8.19 -4.25
CA VAL A 173 -0.28 -7.85 -4.56
C VAL A 173 0.13 -6.54 -3.88
N GLY A 174 1.28 -6.55 -3.22
CA GLY A 174 2.01 -5.34 -2.83
C GLY A 174 2.94 -4.85 -3.92
N PHE A 175 3.58 -3.72 -3.68
CA PHE A 175 4.60 -3.18 -4.58
C PHE A 175 5.59 -2.27 -3.83
N MET A 176 6.79 -2.19 -4.39
CA MET A 176 7.73 -1.11 -4.13
C MET A 176 7.81 -0.26 -5.40
N ASP A 177 7.62 1.04 -5.27
CA ASP A 177 7.75 2.01 -6.36
C ASP A 177 8.67 3.17 -5.94
N TYR A 178 9.35 3.79 -6.90
CA TYR A 178 10.04 5.06 -6.77
C TYR A 178 9.31 6.13 -7.59
N PHE A 179 8.28 6.74 -7.01
CA PHE A 179 7.32 7.56 -7.75
C PHE A 179 7.90 8.77 -8.53
N PRO A 180 9.07 9.37 -8.21
CA PRO A 180 9.62 10.47 -9.02
C PRO A 180 9.83 10.12 -10.50
N TRP A 181 10.03 8.84 -10.85
CA TRP A 181 10.15 8.42 -12.24
C TRP A 181 8.83 8.51 -13.05
N ASN A 182 7.69 8.65 -12.38
CA ASN A 182 6.38 8.73 -13.03
C ASN A 182 6.20 10.08 -13.73
N THR A 183 6.95 11.09 -13.29
CA THR A 183 6.97 12.44 -13.85
C THR A 183 8.31 12.79 -14.49
N ASN A 184 9.40 12.13 -14.09
CA ASN A 184 10.73 12.34 -14.66
C ASN A 184 11.17 11.18 -15.56
N PHE A 185 10.81 11.25 -16.84
CA PHE A 185 11.09 10.19 -17.81
C PHE A 185 12.56 10.03 -18.21
N SER A 186 13.47 10.93 -17.78
CA SER A 186 14.90 10.77 -18.02
C SER A 186 15.59 9.90 -16.97
N MET A 187 14.91 9.57 -15.86
CA MET A 187 15.48 8.72 -14.83
C MET A 187 15.65 7.28 -15.31
N THR A 188 16.78 6.70 -14.97
CA THR A 188 17.18 5.33 -15.26
C THR A 188 17.33 4.53 -13.97
N CYS A 189 17.59 3.23 -14.09
CA CYS A 189 17.87 2.36 -12.95
C CYS A 189 19.12 2.78 -12.15
N ALA A 190 20.05 3.50 -12.78
CA ALA A 190 21.26 4.02 -12.13
C ALA A 190 20.98 5.24 -11.23
N ASP A 191 19.82 5.87 -11.37
CA ASP A 191 19.42 7.06 -10.61
C ASP A 191 18.61 6.71 -9.34
N LEU A 192 18.32 5.42 -9.12
CA LEU A 192 17.59 4.96 -7.95
C LEU A 192 18.45 5.14 -6.70
N PRO A 193 17.97 5.87 -5.67
CA PRO A 193 18.67 5.96 -4.41
C PRO A 193 18.82 4.57 -3.76
N PRO A 194 19.95 4.26 -3.12
CA PRO A 194 20.08 3.00 -2.39
C PRO A 194 18.96 2.85 -1.36
N THR A 195 18.41 1.63 -1.27
CA THR A 195 17.33 1.30 -0.35
C THR A 195 17.37 -0.17 0.00
N GLU A 196 16.87 -0.51 1.19
CA GLU A 196 16.62 -1.90 1.57
C GLU A 196 15.31 -1.96 2.34
N CYS A 197 14.46 -2.91 1.95
CA CYS A 197 13.21 -3.17 2.64
C CYS A 197 12.94 -4.66 2.76
N THR A 198 12.20 -5.02 3.80
CA THR A 198 11.68 -6.38 3.99
C THR A 198 10.19 -6.31 4.24
N PHE A 199 9.43 -7.05 3.46
CA PHE A 199 8.00 -7.26 3.66
C PHE A 199 7.81 -8.62 4.32
N SER A 200 7.19 -8.66 5.50
CA SER A 200 6.91 -9.93 6.18
C SER A 200 5.56 -10.50 5.74
N PRO A 201 5.29 -11.79 6.00
CA PRO A 201 3.97 -12.36 5.74
C PRO A 201 2.88 -11.57 6.49
N PRO A 202 1.71 -11.35 5.85
CA PRO A 202 0.61 -10.67 6.53
C PRO A 202 0.04 -11.52 7.67
N THR A 203 -0.63 -10.87 8.61
CA THR A 203 -1.34 -11.55 9.69
C THR A 203 -2.77 -11.04 9.81
N THR A 204 -3.69 -11.87 10.29
CA THR A 204 -5.07 -11.47 10.57
C THR A 204 -5.60 -12.19 11.80
N GLY A 205 -6.46 -11.51 12.57
CA GLY A 205 -7.24 -12.11 13.65
C GLY A 205 -8.62 -12.61 13.22
N SER A 206 -9.04 -12.31 11.99
CA SER A 206 -10.39 -12.56 11.49
C SER A 206 -10.47 -13.67 10.44
N SER A 207 -9.52 -14.61 10.44
CA SER A 207 -9.71 -15.87 9.71
C SER A 207 -10.79 -16.71 10.40
N TRP A 208 -11.45 -17.61 9.67
CA TRP A 208 -12.45 -18.53 10.27
C TRP A 208 -11.84 -19.52 11.29
N ASN A 209 -10.51 -19.57 11.41
CA ASN A 209 -9.74 -20.44 12.30
C ASN A 209 -8.97 -19.61 13.35
N GLY A 210 -9.38 -18.36 13.58
CA GLY A 210 -8.74 -17.43 14.50
C GLY A 210 -7.54 -16.70 13.89
N TYR A 211 -6.46 -16.56 14.66
CA TYR A 211 -5.24 -15.90 14.18
C TYR A 211 -4.57 -16.70 13.06
N ALA A 212 -4.25 -16.03 11.96
CA ALA A 212 -3.57 -16.63 10.82
C ALA A 212 -2.36 -15.79 10.41
N VAL A 213 -1.29 -16.49 10.02
CA VAL A 213 -0.12 -15.93 9.33
C VAL A 213 -0.19 -16.37 7.88
N GLY A 214 0.01 -15.41 6.98
CA GLY A 214 -0.03 -15.64 5.54
C GLY A 214 1.30 -16.10 4.97
N SER A 215 1.42 -15.93 3.66
CA SER A 215 2.66 -16.08 2.91
C SER A 215 2.90 -14.85 2.05
N ILE A 216 4.16 -14.64 1.67
CA ILE A 216 4.57 -13.57 0.76
C ILE A 216 5.71 -14.04 -0.14
N SER A 217 5.69 -13.58 -1.39
CA SER A 217 6.76 -13.81 -2.37
C SER A 217 6.87 -12.61 -3.29
N GLY A 218 8.07 -12.25 -3.73
CA GLY A 218 8.29 -11.08 -4.56
C GLY A 218 8.93 -11.38 -5.91
N SER A 219 8.81 -10.40 -6.80
CA SER A 219 9.48 -10.33 -8.09
C SER A 219 9.96 -8.89 -8.32
N VAL A 220 11.04 -8.77 -9.10
CA VAL A 220 11.51 -7.48 -9.61
C VAL A 220 10.88 -7.32 -10.99
N GLU A 221 10.18 -6.20 -11.21
CA GLU A 221 9.51 -5.92 -12.49
C GLU A 221 10.32 -4.96 -13.36
N ARG A 222 11.22 -4.18 -12.74
CA ARG A 222 12.11 -3.24 -13.42
C ARG A 222 13.45 -3.17 -12.71
N CYS A 223 14.51 -2.91 -13.47
CA CYS A 223 15.88 -2.82 -12.95
C CYS A 223 16.39 -4.13 -12.31
N GLU A 224 16.10 -5.29 -12.91
CA GLU A 224 16.52 -6.62 -12.42
C GLU A 224 18.02 -6.71 -12.08
N ASN A 225 18.88 -6.02 -12.84
CA ASN A 225 20.32 -6.01 -12.60
C ASN A 225 20.77 -5.06 -11.46
N ASN A 226 19.87 -4.24 -10.92
CA ASN A 226 20.14 -3.27 -9.86
C ASN A 226 19.44 -3.62 -8.55
N VAL A 227 18.51 -4.57 -8.56
CA VAL A 227 17.74 -4.98 -7.38
C VAL A 227 18.12 -6.39 -6.99
N ASP A 228 18.76 -6.53 -5.83
CA ASP A 228 18.91 -7.81 -5.15
C ASP A 228 17.59 -8.16 -4.45
N GLN A 229 17.13 -9.40 -4.59
CA GLN A 229 15.88 -9.87 -4.01
C GLN A 229 15.98 -11.30 -3.53
N GLY A 230 15.14 -11.65 -2.55
CA GLY A 230 14.98 -13.03 -2.16
C GLY A 230 14.18 -13.21 -0.87
N PRO A 231 13.95 -14.47 -0.48
CA PRO A 231 13.35 -14.77 0.80
C PRO A 231 14.24 -14.22 1.94
N SER A 232 13.59 -13.67 2.94
CA SER A 232 14.21 -13.23 4.19
C SER A 232 13.90 -14.24 5.31
N LEU A 233 14.48 -14.02 6.48
CA LEU A 233 14.14 -14.81 7.67
C LEU A 233 12.64 -14.73 7.97
N ASN A 234 12.09 -15.78 8.60
CA ASN A 234 10.68 -15.88 8.98
C ASN A 234 9.67 -15.79 7.81
N GLY A 235 10.11 -16.12 6.59
CA GLY A 235 9.23 -16.23 5.43
C GLY A 235 8.85 -14.91 4.77
N GLY A 236 9.51 -13.80 5.13
CA GLY A 236 9.33 -12.52 4.42
C GLY A 236 10.07 -12.48 3.08
N TRP A 237 9.96 -11.37 2.37
CA TRP A 237 10.70 -11.09 1.14
C TRP A 237 11.47 -9.77 1.23
N ARG A 238 12.75 -9.81 0.87
CA ARG A 238 13.66 -8.66 0.90
C ARG A 238 13.91 -8.14 -0.51
N PHE A 239 13.97 -6.81 -0.64
CA PHE A 239 14.53 -6.12 -1.79
C PHE A 239 15.63 -5.17 -1.35
N ALA A 240 16.71 -5.07 -2.12
CA ALA A 240 17.78 -4.12 -1.89
C ALA A 240 18.34 -3.55 -3.18
N ILE A 241 18.66 -2.26 -3.15
CA ILE A 241 19.32 -1.49 -4.21
C ILE A 241 20.56 -0.89 -3.60
N PHE A 242 21.70 -1.06 -4.26
CA PHE A 242 23.02 -0.68 -3.77
C PHE A 242 23.62 0.46 -4.58
#